data_AF-A0AA97CPI2-F1
#
_entry.id   AF-A0AA97CPI2-F1
#
_cell.length_a   1.000
_cell.length_b   1.000
_cell.length_c   1.000
_cell.angle_alpha   90.00
_cell.angle_beta   90.00
_cell.angle_gamma   90.00
#
_symmetry.space_group_name_H-M   'P 1'
#
loop_
_entity.id
_entity.type
_entity.pdbx_description
1 polymer ?
#
loop_
_entity_poly.entity_id
_entity_poly.type
_entity_poly.pdbx_seq_one_letter_code
_entity_poly.pdbx_strand_id
1 'polypeptide(L)'
;MMKTDKLNKRELKYLAPAVLYDWDIEKAPYDSKGYWNGDRILPVSVGKMAEKLIAQGYLKDVSLFNHLQLRATEKARSLECKNCHRGSVLNENDERTGECPICSGIGLVMEQES
;
A
#
# COMPACT_ATOMS: atom_id res chain seq x y z
N MET A 1 15.79 -20.72 5.72
CA MET A 1 15.35 -20.24 4.40
C MET A 1 13.98 -19.59 4.58
N MET A 2 13.93 -18.27 4.79
CA MET A 2 12.65 -17.56 4.87
C MET A 2 12.05 -17.56 3.47
N LYS A 3 10.94 -18.29 3.27
CA LYS A 3 10.11 -18.11 2.07
C LYS A 3 9.65 -16.65 2.07
N THR A 4 10.13 -15.85 1.13
CA THR A 4 9.52 -14.58 0.78
C THR A 4 8.17 -14.92 0.14
N ASP A 5 7.13 -15.03 0.96
CA ASP A 5 5.78 -15.28 0.48
C ASP A 5 5.36 -14.09 -0.42
N LYS A 6 5.35 -14.34 -1.73
CA LYS A 6 4.92 -13.38 -2.77
C LYS A 6 3.58 -12.75 -2.37
N LEU A 7 3.49 -11.43 -2.48
CA LEU A 7 2.25 -10.70 -2.18
C LEU A 7 1.15 -11.05 -3.17
N ASN A 8 -0.06 -11.31 -2.67
CA ASN A 8 -1.23 -11.51 -3.52
C ASN A 8 -1.90 -10.18 -3.90
N LYS A 9 -2.86 -10.24 -4.83
CA LYS A 9 -3.61 -9.07 -5.33
C LYS A 9 -4.28 -8.26 -4.22
N ARG A 10 -4.77 -8.91 -3.16
CA ARG A 10 -5.45 -8.26 -2.04
C ARG A 10 -4.45 -7.48 -1.17
N GLU A 11 -3.27 -8.03 -0.95
CA GLU A 11 -2.18 -7.40 -0.20
C GLU A 11 -1.61 -6.20 -0.96
N LEU A 12 -1.42 -6.33 -2.28
CA LEU A 12 -1.01 -5.20 -3.13
C LEU A 12 -2.05 -4.07 -3.09
N LYS A 13 -3.34 -4.39 -3.20
CA LYS A 13 -4.41 -3.39 -3.07
C LYS A 13 -4.42 -2.69 -1.70
N TYR A 14 -4.09 -3.42 -0.64
CA TYR A 14 -4.00 -2.85 0.71
C TYR A 14 -2.82 -1.88 0.83
N LEU A 15 -1.67 -2.19 0.23
CA LEU A 15 -0.48 -1.33 0.25
C LEU A 15 -0.59 -0.11 -0.69
N ALA A 16 -1.38 -0.20 -1.76
CA ALA A 16 -1.41 0.79 -2.83
C ALA A 16 -1.58 2.24 -2.34
N PRO A 17 -2.49 2.56 -1.40
CA PRO A 17 -2.62 3.93 -0.91
C PRO A 17 -1.33 4.45 -0.26
N ALA A 18 -0.67 3.61 0.55
CA ALA A 18 0.56 3.97 1.25
C ALA A 18 1.75 4.20 0.32
N VAL A 19 1.81 3.45 -0.79
CA VAL A 19 2.91 3.53 -1.75
C VAL A 19 2.70 4.64 -2.77
N LEU A 20 1.49 4.78 -3.32
CA LEU A 20 1.21 5.67 -4.44
C LEU A 20 0.94 7.13 -4.04
N TYR A 21 0.55 7.34 -2.78
CA TYR A 21 0.15 8.66 -2.25
C TYR A 21 0.86 9.03 -0.95
N ASP A 22 1.80 8.22 -0.48
CA ASP A 22 2.49 8.44 0.80
C ASP A 22 1.56 8.54 2.02
N TRP A 23 0.40 7.86 1.96
CA TRP A 23 -0.55 7.85 3.06
C TRP A 23 -0.15 6.87 4.16
N ASP A 24 -0.17 7.33 5.40
CA ASP A 24 -0.01 6.46 6.55
C ASP A 24 -1.36 5.82 6.94
N ILE A 25 -1.31 4.65 7.58
CA ILE A 25 -2.47 4.13 8.31
C ILE A 25 -2.41 4.68 9.72
N GLU A 26 -3.44 5.38 10.13
CA GLU A 26 -3.53 5.99 11.45
C GLU A 26 -4.72 5.45 12.22
N LYS A 27 -4.55 5.24 13.53
CA LYS A 27 -5.65 4.80 14.40
C LYS A 27 -5.50 5.42 15.78
N ALA A 28 -6.47 6.26 16.14
CA ALA A 28 -6.56 6.83 17.47
C ALA A 28 -6.90 5.74 18.52
N PRO A 29 -6.58 5.95 19.81
CA PRO A 29 -6.71 4.93 20.85
C PRO A 29 -8.13 4.35 20.96
N TYR A 30 -9.15 5.18 20.74
CA TYR A 30 -10.56 4.83 20.92
C TYR A 30 -11.27 4.44 19.61
N ASP A 31 -10.57 4.49 18.48
CA ASP A 31 -11.16 4.12 17.21
C ASP A 31 -11.22 2.59 17.05
N SER A 32 -12.32 2.11 16.49
CA SER A 32 -12.51 0.69 16.16
C SER A 32 -11.82 0.28 14.86
N LYS A 33 -11.42 1.25 14.02
CA LYS A 33 -10.79 1.05 12.71
C LYS A 33 -9.60 2.01 12.57
N GLY A 34 -8.73 1.75 11.59
CA GLY A 34 -7.76 2.73 11.14
C GLY A 34 -8.31 3.55 9.98
N TYR A 35 -7.55 4.57 9.60
CA TYR A 35 -7.90 5.52 8.56
C TYR A 35 -6.65 5.87 7.75
N TRP A 36 -6.80 6.04 6.44
CA TRP A 36 -5.71 6.53 5.61
C TRP A 36 -5.49 8.02 5.87
N ASN A 37 -4.27 8.40 6.23
CA ASN A 37 -3.85 9.78 6.51
C ASN A 37 -4.78 10.49 7.53
N GLY A 38 -5.31 9.73 8.48
CA GLY A 38 -6.28 10.21 9.48
C GLY A 38 -7.68 10.57 8.95
N ASP A 39 -7.97 10.38 7.66
CA ASP A 39 -9.25 10.74 7.07
C ASP A 39 -10.34 9.69 7.34
N ARG A 40 -11.37 10.09 8.10
CA ARG A 40 -12.51 9.23 8.47
C ARG A 40 -13.35 8.74 7.29
N ILE A 41 -13.27 9.40 6.13
CA ILE A 41 -13.92 8.97 4.88
C ILE A 41 -13.21 7.74 4.28
N LEU A 42 -11.95 7.50 4.66
CA LEU A 42 -11.09 6.46 4.11
C LEU A 42 -10.73 5.41 5.17
N PRO A 43 -11.71 4.62 5.66
CA PRO A 43 -11.44 3.61 6.67
C PRO A 43 -10.61 2.46 6.12
N VAL A 44 -9.70 1.94 6.95
CA VAL A 44 -8.88 0.78 6.67
C VAL A 44 -8.85 -0.16 7.87
N SER A 45 -8.93 -1.46 7.60
CA SER A 45 -8.83 -2.47 8.64
C SER A 45 -7.38 -2.64 9.08
N VAL A 46 -7.12 -2.49 10.37
CA VAL A 46 -5.84 -2.82 11.00
C VAL A 46 -6.01 -4.15 11.72
N GLY A 47 -5.15 -5.13 11.41
CA GLY A 47 -5.19 -6.47 11.98
C GLY A 47 -4.25 -7.40 11.21
N LYS A 48 -4.62 -8.68 11.07
CA LYS A 48 -3.77 -9.73 10.45
C LYS A 48 -3.07 -9.35 9.14
N MET A 49 -3.71 -8.53 8.29
CA MET A 49 -3.09 -8.08 7.04
C MET A 49 -1.97 -7.09 7.29
N ALA A 50 -2.19 -6.08 8.14
CA ALA A 50 -1.16 -5.13 8.55
C ALA A 50 -0.03 -5.87 9.28
N GLU A 51 -0.35 -6.76 10.22
CA GLU A 51 0.63 -7.58 10.96
C GLU A 51 1.51 -8.40 10.01
N LYS A 52 0.91 -9.07 9.02
CA LYS A 52 1.65 -9.82 8.00
C LYS A 52 2.58 -8.90 7.19
N LEU A 53 2.09 -7.76 6.74
CA LEU A 53 2.86 -6.82 5.93
C LEU A 53 3.99 -6.16 6.73
N ILE A 54 3.82 -5.95 8.03
CA ILE A 54 4.88 -5.53 8.95
C ILE A 54 5.93 -6.65 9.07
N ALA A 55 5.51 -7.89 9.34
CA ALA A 55 6.41 -9.03 9.46
C ALA A 55 7.21 -9.31 8.17
N GLN A 56 6.64 -9.02 7.01
CA GLN A 56 7.30 -9.13 5.71
C GLN A 56 8.14 -7.90 5.31
N GLY A 57 8.13 -6.83 6.13
CA GLY A 57 8.93 -5.62 5.95
C GLY A 57 8.37 -4.60 4.96
N TYR A 58 7.10 -4.69 4.57
CA TYR A 58 6.44 -3.74 3.67
C TYR A 58 5.84 -2.54 4.40
N LEU A 59 5.41 -2.73 5.65
CA LEU A 59 4.99 -1.66 6.55
C LEU A 59 5.95 -1.58 7.74
N LYS A 60 6.10 -0.39 8.30
CA LYS A 60 6.79 -0.16 9.56
C LYS A 60 5.88 0.57 10.52
N ASP A 61 5.98 0.20 11.79
CA ASP A 61 5.34 0.91 12.89
C ASP A 61 6.17 2.16 13.22
N VAL A 62 5.54 3.32 13.14
CA VAL A 62 6.10 4.63 13.52
C VAL A 62 5.22 5.33 14.56
N SER A 63 4.44 4.54 15.30
CA SER A 63 3.50 5.01 16.30
C SER A 63 4.15 5.93 17.33
N LEU A 64 3.41 6.97 17.71
CA LEU A 64 3.80 7.90 18.76
C LEU A 64 2.74 7.88 19.86
N PHE A 65 3.19 7.64 21.10
CA PHE A 65 2.31 7.53 22.26
C PHE A 65 1.19 6.49 22.03
N ASN A 66 -0.07 6.86 22.31
CA ASN A 66 -1.24 5.98 22.17
C ASN A 66 -1.87 6.04 20.76
N HIS A 67 -1.16 6.57 19.76
CA HIS A 67 -1.64 6.67 18.39
C HIS A 67 -0.89 5.69 17.50
N LEU A 68 -1.61 4.73 16.92
CA LEU A 68 -1.01 3.81 15.96
C LEU A 68 -0.76 4.56 14.65
N GLN A 69 0.46 4.44 14.11
CA GLN A 69 0.81 4.94 12.79
C GLN A 69 1.66 3.91 12.05
N LEU A 70 1.17 3.44 10.90
CA LEU A 70 1.89 2.50 10.03
C LEU A 70 2.23 3.17 8.71
N ARG A 71 3.49 3.03 8.28
CA ARG A 71 4.03 3.67 7.08
C ARG A 71 4.61 2.66 6.11
N ALA A 72 4.48 2.90 4.80
CA ALA A 72 5.18 2.13 3.77
C ALA A 72 6.71 2.23 3.93
N THR A 73 7.40 1.10 3.80
CA THR A 73 8.86 1.05 3.74
C THR A 73 9.38 1.26 2.32
N GLU A 74 10.70 1.45 2.17
CA GLU A 74 11.35 1.45 0.84
C GLU A 74 11.08 0.16 0.06
N LYS A 75 11.00 -0.98 0.76
CA LYS A 75 10.62 -2.26 0.16
C LYS A 75 9.21 -2.24 -0.43
N ALA A 76 8.26 -1.57 0.21
CA ALA A 76 6.93 -1.39 -0.38
C ALA A 76 6.96 -0.43 -1.57
N ARG A 77 7.77 0.64 -1.50
CA ARG A 77 7.95 1.59 -2.61
C ARG A 77 8.53 0.93 -3.86
N SER A 78 9.40 -0.06 -3.72
CA SER A 78 9.93 -0.81 -4.88
C SER A 78 8.87 -1.62 -5.63
N LEU A 79 7.66 -1.79 -5.07
CA LEU A 79 6.54 -2.46 -5.76
C LEU A 79 5.85 -1.54 -6.79
N GLU A 80 6.13 -0.23 -6.80
CA GLU A 80 5.46 0.70 -7.69
C GLU A 80 5.67 0.33 -9.18
N CYS A 81 4.55 0.23 -9.91
CA CYS A 81 4.58 -0.08 -11.33
C CYS A 81 5.12 1.11 -12.13
N LYS A 82 6.27 0.90 -12.79
CA LYS A 82 6.94 1.93 -13.59
C LYS A 82 6.34 2.15 -14.99
N ASN A 83 5.30 1.39 -15.35
CA ASN A 83 4.65 1.44 -16.66
C ASN A 83 3.31 2.20 -16.65
N CYS A 84 2.98 2.87 -15.56
CA CYS A 84 1.70 3.56 -15.41
C CYS A 84 1.79 4.72 -14.43
N HIS A 85 0.80 5.59 -14.47
CA HIS A 85 0.58 6.57 -13.43
C HIS A 85 -0.45 6.03 -12.43
N ARG A 86 0.03 5.52 -11.29
CA ARG A 86 -0.82 5.06 -10.17
C ARG A 86 -1.92 4.06 -10.59
N GLY A 87 -1.58 3.14 -11.49
CA GLY A 87 -2.48 2.12 -12.01
C GLY A 87 -3.21 2.49 -13.30
N SER A 88 -3.10 3.72 -13.80
CA SER A 88 -3.72 4.15 -15.05
C SER A 88 -2.69 4.36 -16.17
N VAL A 89 -3.06 3.99 -17.40
CA VAL A 89 -2.31 4.38 -18.61
C VAL A 89 -2.72 5.80 -18.98
N LEU A 90 -1.72 6.63 -19.31
CA LEU A 90 -1.92 7.99 -19.80
C LEU A 90 -1.67 8.00 -21.31
N ASN A 91 -2.45 8.80 -22.06
CA ASN A 91 -2.11 9.14 -23.45
C ASN A 91 -1.08 10.29 -23.50
N GLU A 92 -0.75 10.73 -24.71
CA GLU A 92 0.15 11.85 -24.96
C GLU A 92 -0.32 13.21 -24.40
N ASN A 93 -1.60 13.33 -24.03
CA ASN A 93 -2.20 14.52 -23.42
C ASN A 93 -2.34 14.40 -21.89
N ASP A 94 -1.68 13.42 -21.26
CA ASP A 94 -1.81 13.07 -19.84
C ASP A 94 -3.23 12.66 -19.40
N GLU A 95 -4.09 12.28 -20.34
CA GLU A 95 -5.45 11.82 -20.04
C GLU A 95 -5.47 10.32 -19.78
N ARG A 96 -6.29 9.89 -18.81
CA ARG A 96 -6.45 8.48 -18.47
C ARG A 96 -7.20 7.74 -19.57
N THR A 97 -6.55 6.77 -20.20
CA THR A 97 -7.16 5.94 -21.26
C THR A 97 -7.65 4.58 -20.76
N GLY A 98 -7.21 4.14 -19.58
CA GLY A 98 -7.67 2.89 -18.98
C GLY A 98 -6.80 2.39 -17.84
N GLU A 99 -7.11 1.19 -17.36
CA GLU A 99 -6.30 0.48 -16.36
C GLU A 99 -5.00 -0.04 -16.97
N CYS A 100 -3.90 0.05 -16.23
CA CYS A 100 -2.63 -0.52 -16.65
C CYS A 100 -2.70 -2.05 -16.64
N PRO A 101 -2.40 -2.73 -17.76
CA PRO A 101 -2.46 -4.18 -17.85
C PRO A 101 -1.39 -4.87 -17.00
N ILE A 102 -0.22 -4.22 -16.80
CA ILE A 102 0.92 -4.80 -16.06
C ILE A 102 0.60 -4.96 -14.57
N CYS A 103 0.01 -3.94 -13.94
CA CYS A 103 -0.39 -3.98 -12.53
C CYS A 103 -1.88 -4.24 -12.33
N SER A 104 -2.63 -4.54 -13.40
CA SER A 104 -4.10 -4.71 -13.38
C SER A 104 -4.82 -3.57 -12.63
N GLY A 105 -4.46 -2.33 -12.95
CA GLY A 105 -5.07 -1.14 -12.33
C GLY A 105 -4.63 -0.81 -10.89
N ILE A 106 -3.83 -1.64 -10.23
CA ILE A 106 -3.48 -1.44 -8.80
C ILE A 106 -2.41 -0.36 -8.61
N GLY A 107 -1.54 -0.17 -9.60
CA GLY A 107 -0.36 0.69 -9.51
C GLY A 107 0.85 0.02 -8.86
N LEU A 108 0.70 -1.20 -8.32
CA LEU A 108 1.79 -2.01 -7.77
C LEU A 108 1.95 -3.34 -8.52
N VAL A 109 3.18 -3.82 -8.65
CA VAL A 109 3.54 -5.13 -9.19
C VAL A 109 4.13 -6.03 -8.10
N MET A 110 4.05 -7.34 -8.28
CA MET A 110 4.77 -8.27 -7.39
C MET A 110 6.28 -8.09 -7.56
N GLU A 111 7.05 -8.28 -6.49
CA GLU A 111 8.51 -8.39 -6.58
C GLU A 111 8.85 -9.46 -7.63
N GLN A 112 9.49 -9.03 -8.72
CA GLN A 112 10.05 -9.95 -9.70
C GLN A 112 11.32 -10.53 -9.07
N GLU A 113 11.40 -11.86 -9.01
CA GLU A 113 12.64 -12.57 -8.66
C GLU A 113 13.72 -12.09 -9.66
N SER A 114 14.71 -11.34 -9.16
CA SER A 114 15.95 -11.04 -9.89
C SER A 114 16.81 -12.29 -9.98
#